data_AF-A0A2V4Q1W9-F1
#
_entry.id   AF-A0A2V4Q1W9-F1
#
_cell.length_a   1.000
_cell.length_b   1.000
_cell.length_c   1.000
_cell.angle_alpha   90.00
_cell.angle_beta   90.00
_cell.angle_gamma   90.00
#
_symmetry.space_group_name_H-M   'P 1'
#
loop_
_entity.id
_entity.type
_entity.pdbx_description
1 polymer ?
#
loop_
_entity_poly.entity_id
_entity_poly.type
_entity_poly.pdbx_seq_one_letter_code
_entity_poly.pdbx_strand_id
1 'polypeptide(L)'
;MPKASHQDLRRSFRALTSSNACFHTASVFDPMSARIAADLGFEVGILGGSVASLQVLAAPDFALITLSEFVEQATRIGRVAQLPVIADADHGYGNALNVMRTVVELERAGISALTIEDTLLPAQFGRKSTDLISTAEGVGKIRAALEARVDPEMSIFARTNAAIIPVQEAISRVQQYQAAGADGITIVGIRDFDHLAQISEGVTVPLMLVTYGNPELHDNARLAEMGVRVCVHGHAAYFAAIKATYDCLREQRQILGSESSMSATELTHTYTQPEDYVEWARKFMNVNE
;
A
#
# COMPACT_ATOMS: atom_id res chain seq x y z
N MET A 1 -0.78 10.62 27.35
CA MET A 1 -1.55 11.47 26.41
C MET A 1 -2.96 10.92 26.29
N PRO A 2 -4.00 11.74 26.10
CA PRO A 2 -5.34 11.23 25.81
C PRO A 2 -5.30 10.41 24.52
N LYS A 3 -6.07 9.32 24.49
CA LYS A 3 -6.13 8.40 23.33
C LYS A 3 -6.81 9.13 22.16
N ALA A 4 -6.11 9.28 21.04
CA ALA A 4 -6.69 9.88 19.83
C ALA A 4 -7.87 9.04 19.31
N SER A 5 -8.97 9.69 18.91
CA SER A 5 -10.07 9.03 18.20
C SER A 5 -9.68 8.76 16.73
N HIS A 6 -10.47 7.94 16.02
CA HIS A 6 -10.25 7.73 14.58
C HIS A 6 -10.32 9.04 13.78
N GLN A 7 -11.23 9.95 14.15
CA GLN A 7 -11.33 11.26 13.52
C GLN A 7 -10.12 12.16 13.84
N ASP A 8 -9.59 12.11 15.06
CA ASP A 8 -8.37 12.86 15.40
C ASP A 8 -7.17 12.37 14.58
N LEU A 9 -7.04 11.06 14.38
CA LEU A 9 -5.99 10.49 13.53
C LEU A 9 -6.14 10.91 12.06
N ARG A 10 -7.37 10.98 11.54
CA ARG A 10 -7.63 11.51 10.18
C ARG A 10 -7.22 12.97 10.04
N ARG A 11 -7.58 13.82 11.00
CA ARG A 11 -7.14 15.23 11.03
C ARG A 11 -5.63 15.36 11.13
N SER A 12 -4.97 14.51 11.92
CA SER A 12 -3.51 14.45 11.97
C SER A 12 -2.93 14.11 10.61
N PHE A 13 -3.48 13.13 9.90
CA PHE A 13 -3.04 12.81 8.53
C PHE A 13 -3.23 13.99 7.57
N ARG A 14 -4.38 14.67 7.62
CA ARG A 14 -4.61 15.90 6.83
C ARG A 14 -3.54 16.95 7.14
N ALA A 15 -3.23 17.19 8.41
CA ALA A 15 -2.19 18.14 8.81
C ALA A 15 -0.80 17.75 8.26
N LEU A 16 -0.42 16.47 8.27
CA LEU A 16 0.82 16.01 7.66
C LEU A 16 0.85 16.32 6.16
N THR A 17 -0.22 16.00 5.44
CA THR A 17 -0.31 16.22 3.98
C THR A 17 -0.43 17.70 3.58
N SER A 18 -0.89 18.57 4.48
CA SER A 18 -0.90 20.03 4.27
C SER A 18 0.40 20.73 4.68
N SER A 19 1.32 20.03 5.33
CA SER A 19 2.64 20.58 5.68
C SER A 19 3.55 20.71 4.47
N ASN A 20 4.75 21.27 4.66
CA ASN A 20 5.80 21.35 3.63
C ASN A 20 6.91 20.31 3.85
N ALA A 21 6.61 19.21 4.53
CA ALA A 21 7.55 18.12 4.80
C ALA A 21 7.09 16.81 4.13
N CYS A 22 8.07 15.94 3.86
CA CYS A 22 7.84 14.58 3.41
C CYS A 22 8.11 13.61 4.59
N PHE A 23 7.15 12.74 4.88
CA PHE A 23 7.21 11.77 5.98
C PHE A 23 7.37 10.35 5.46
N HIS A 24 8.10 9.53 6.22
CA HIS A 24 8.35 8.14 5.89
C HIS A 24 7.44 7.24 6.71
N THR A 25 6.78 6.31 6.04
CA THR A 25 5.84 5.41 6.72
C THR A 25 6.57 4.32 7.53
N ALA A 26 6.08 4.05 8.73
CA ALA A 26 6.31 2.76 9.38
C ALA A 26 5.44 1.68 8.74
N SER A 27 5.97 0.47 8.59
CA SER A 27 5.16 -0.69 8.21
C SER A 27 4.35 -1.16 9.42
N VAL A 28 3.05 -0.89 9.43
CA VAL A 28 2.13 -1.18 10.53
C VAL A 28 1.11 -2.23 10.07
N PHE A 29 1.28 -3.47 10.55
CA PHE A 29 0.55 -4.64 10.05
C PHE A 29 -0.24 -5.38 11.13
N ASP A 30 -0.11 -5.00 12.40
CA ASP A 30 -0.84 -5.57 13.53
C ASP A 30 -0.83 -4.59 14.74
N PRO A 31 -1.50 -4.92 15.86
CA PRO A 31 -1.50 -4.07 17.04
C PRO A 31 -0.11 -3.81 17.66
N MET A 32 0.82 -4.77 17.56
CA MET A 32 2.15 -4.65 18.17
C MET A 32 3.02 -3.68 17.38
N SER A 33 3.10 -3.87 16.06
CA SER A 33 3.79 -2.96 15.14
C SER A 33 3.22 -1.54 15.20
N ALA A 34 1.89 -1.38 15.35
CA ALA A 34 1.27 -0.07 15.53
C ALA A 34 1.74 0.66 16.81
N ARG A 35 1.84 -0.07 17.93
CA ARG A 35 2.35 0.48 19.19
C ARG A 35 3.83 0.80 19.12
N ILE A 36 4.63 -0.08 18.51
CA ILE A 36 6.06 0.13 18.29
C ILE A 36 6.28 1.38 17.44
N ALA A 37 5.55 1.53 16.32
CA ALA A 37 5.66 2.71 15.46
C ALA A 37 5.33 4.01 16.21
N ALA A 38 4.26 4.02 17.01
CA ALA A 38 3.89 5.17 17.84
C ALA A 38 4.96 5.50 18.90
N ASP A 39 5.50 4.49 19.58
CA ASP A 39 6.54 4.65 20.60
C ASP A 39 7.84 5.21 20.01
N LEU A 40 8.21 4.75 18.82
CA LEU A 40 9.36 5.25 18.06
C LEU A 40 9.15 6.64 17.45
N GLY A 41 7.94 7.20 17.56
CA GLY A 41 7.64 8.57 17.11
C GLY A 41 7.36 8.71 15.62
N PHE A 42 7.04 7.63 14.90
CA PHE A 42 6.62 7.74 13.50
C PHE A 42 5.32 8.56 13.37
N GLU A 43 5.29 9.45 12.39
CA GLU A 43 4.14 10.32 12.15
C GLU A 43 3.01 9.60 11.41
N VAL A 44 3.34 8.60 10.59
CA VAL A 44 2.37 7.85 9.77
C VAL A 44 2.81 6.40 9.58
N GLY A 45 1.84 5.49 9.59
CA GLY A 45 2.03 4.08 9.29
C GLY A 45 1.30 3.66 8.01
N ILE A 46 1.69 2.52 7.44
CA ILE A 46 1.00 1.88 6.31
C ILE A 46 0.76 0.39 6.57
N LEU A 47 -0.48 -0.04 6.33
CA LEU A 47 -0.89 -1.44 6.22
C LEU A 47 -0.89 -1.81 4.73
N GLY A 48 0.07 -2.62 4.31
CA GLY A 48 0.18 -3.10 2.92
C GLY A 48 -0.65 -4.35 2.65
N GLY A 49 -1.26 -4.44 1.46
CA GLY A 49 -1.99 -5.63 1.00
C GLY A 49 -1.13 -6.89 0.99
N SER A 50 0.10 -6.77 0.47
CA SER A 50 1.11 -7.84 0.51
C SER A 50 1.36 -8.40 1.91
N VAL A 51 1.56 -7.56 2.92
CA VAL A 51 1.80 -8.02 4.30
C VAL A 51 0.55 -8.68 4.89
N ALA A 52 -0.64 -8.15 4.61
CA ALA A 52 -1.87 -8.79 5.03
C ALA A 52 -2.03 -10.19 4.40
N SER A 53 -1.73 -10.35 3.11
CA SER A 53 -1.72 -11.67 2.44
C SER A 53 -0.75 -12.64 3.12
N LEU A 54 0.46 -12.18 3.46
CA LEU A 54 1.45 -12.99 4.19
C LEU A 54 0.94 -13.43 5.57
N GLN A 55 0.32 -12.53 6.33
CA GLN A 55 -0.16 -12.83 7.69
C GLN A 55 -1.38 -13.75 7.70
N VAL A 56 -2.32 -13.54 6.77
CA VAL A 56 -3.60 -14.25 6.76
C VAL A 56 -3.47 -15.61 6.07
N LEU A 57 -2.69 -15.68 5.00
CA LEU A 57 -2.70 -16.83 4.08
C LEU A 57 -1.33 -17.48 3.92
N ALA A 58 -0.24 -16.81 4.34
CA ALA A 58 1.11 -17.13 3.87
C ALA A 58 1.13 -17.23 2.33
N ALA A 59 0.44 -16.32 1.63
CA ALA A 59 0.32 -16.33 0.18
C ALA A 59 1.05 -15.13 -0.44
N PRO A 60 1.46 -15.22 -1.73
CA PRO A 60 1.95 -14.06 -2.47
C PRO A 60 0.88 -12.96 -2.60
N ASP A 61 1.30 -11.78 -3.04
CA ASP A 61 0.45 -10.62 -3.23
C ASP A 61 -0.34 -10.69 -4.55
N PHE A 62 -1.29 -11.64 -4.63
CA PHE A 62 -2.09 -11.95 -5.83
C PHE A 62 -3.57 -11.58 -5.69
N ALA A 63 -3.92 -10.68 -4.76
CA ALA A 63 -5.29 -10.33 -4.42
C ALA A 63 -6.16 -11.56 -4.05
N LEU A 64 -5.56 -12.53 -3.33
CA LEU A 64 -6.24 -13.73 -2.83
C LEU A 64 -6.94 -13.50 -1.50
N ILE A 65 -6.43 -12.57 -0.69
CA ILE A 65 -7.07 -12.13 0.53
C ILE A 65 -8.41 -11.45 0.20
N THR A 66 -9.44 -11.76 0.96
CA THR A 66 -10.75 -11.12 0.81
C THR A 66 -10.77 -9.75 1.49
N LEU A 67 -11.69 -8.88 1.05
CA LEU A 67 -11.91 -7.58 1.72
C LEU A 67 -12.13 -7.75 3.23
N SER A 68 -12.93 -8.75 3.63
CA SER A 68 -13.26 -8.97 5.05
C SER A 68 -12.02 -9.31 5.89
N GLU A 69 -11.10 -10.12 5.34
CA GLU A 69 -9.85 -10.47 6.01
C GLU A 69 -8.92 -9.26 6.13
N PHE A 70 -8.79 -8.47 5.06
CA PHE A 70 -7.99 -7.24 5.09
C PHE A 70 -8.56 -6.21 6.09
N VAL A 71 -9.88 -6.05 6.11
CA VAL A 71 -10.59 -5.17 7.05
C VAL A 71 -10.42 -5.65 8.49
N GLU A 72 -10.35 -6.96 8.76
CA GLU A 72 -10.08 -7.46 10.10
C GLU A 72 -8.65 -7.10 10.55
N GLN A 73 -7.64 -7.17 9.67
CA GLN A 73 -6.29 -6.69 9.97
C GLN A 73 -6.29 -5.20 10.34
N ALA A 74 -6.96 -4.37 9.53
CA ALA A 74 -7.15 -2.95 9.82
C ALA A 74 -7.90 -2.72 11.14
N THR A 75 -8.94 -3.49 11.42
CA THR A 75 -9.75 -3.38 12.65
C THR A 75 -8.92 -3.70 13.88
N ARG A 76 -8.02 -4.70 13.81
CA ARG A 76 -7.06 -5.00 14.89
C ARG A 76 -6.16 -3.80 15.17
N ILE A 77 -5.59 -3.19 14.14
CA ILE A 77 -4.74 -2.00 14.24
C ILE A 77 -5.53 -0.80 14.82
N GLY A 78 -6.73 -0.54 14.31
CA GLY A 78 -7.59 0.60 14.69
C GLY A 78 -8.02 0.60 16.16
N ARG A 79 -7.92 -0.54 16.87
CA ARG A 79 -8.15 -0.61 18.33
C ARG A 79 -7.02 0.04 19.15
N VAL A 80 -5.80 0.13 18.61
CA VAL A 80 -4.61 0.54 19.36
C VAL A 80 -3.79 1.67 18.73
N ALA A 81 -3.95 1.95 17.43
CA ALA A 81 -3.16 2.94 16.72
C ALA A 81 -3.22 4.32 17.41
N GLN A 82 -2.04 4.95 17.58
CA GLN A 82 -1.89 6.32 18.10
C GLN A 82 -1.15 7.23 17.09
N LEU A 83 -1.04 6.76 15.85
CA LEU A 83 -0.59 7.49 14.67
C LEU A 83 -1.57 7.18 13.52
N PRO A 84 -1.75 8.08 12.54
CA PRO A 84 -2.55 7.78 11.36
C PRO A 84 -1.97 6.59 10.59
N VAL A 85 -2.87 5.71 10.14
CA VAL A 85 -2.51 4.53 9.33
C VAL A 85 -3.19 4.62 7.98
N ILE A 86 -2.39 4.43 6.93
CA ILE A 86 -2.81 4.30 5.54
C ILE A 86 -3.10 2.82 5.26
N ALA A 87 -4.22 2.51 4.61
CA ALA A 87 -4.49 1.16 4.11
C ALA A 87 -4.28 1.08 2.59
N ASP A 88 -3.40 0.18 2.15
CA ASP A 88 -3.29 -0.18 0.74
C ASP A 88 -4.46 -1.09 0.36
N ALA A 89 -5.51 -0.52 -0.24
CA ALA A 89 -6.77 -1.22 -0.48
C ALA A 89 -6.90 -1.79 -1.90
N ASP A 90 -5.76 -2.07 -2.54
CA ASP A 90 -5.62 -2.56 -3.91
C ASP A 90 -6.56 -1.81 -4.88
N HIS A 91 -7.17 -2.52 -5.83
CA HIS A 91 -8.19 -2.07 -6.76
C HIS A 91 -9.57 -1.80 -6.13
N GLY A 92 -9.69 -1.83 -4.80
CA GLY A 92 -10.95 -1.72 -4.06
C GLY A 92 -11.80 -3.01 -4.06
N TYR A 93 -11.17 -4.18 -4.19
CA TYR A 93 -11.78 -5.51 -4.09
C TYR A 93 -12.96 -5.75 -5.05
N GLY A 94 -12.87 -5.21 -6.26
CA GLY A 94 -13.80 -5.44 -7.37
C GLY A 94 -14.03 -4.21 -8.25
N ASN A 95 -15.28 -3.96 -8.62
CA ASN A 95 -15.67 -2.78 -9.44
C ASN A 95 -15.97 -1.54 -8.56
N ALA A 96 -16.48 -0.46 -9.15
CA ALA A 96 -16.79 0.78 -8.44
C ALA A 96 -17.78 0.61 -7.25
N LEU A 97 -18.73 -0.34 -7.31
CA LEU A 97 -19.63 -0.63 -6.19
C LEU A 97 -18.91 -1.39 -5.08
N ASN A 98 -17.96 -2.26 -5.42
CA ASN A 98 -17.09 -2.91 -4.44
C ASN A 98 -16.18 -1.90 -3.76
N VAL A 99 -15.66 -0.90 -4.50
CA VAL A 99 -14.88 0.21 -3.93
C VAL A 99 -15.69 0.94 -2.86
N MET A 100 -16.99 1.22 -3.09
CA MET A 100 -17.85 1.83 -2.06
C MET A 100 -17.88 1.01 -0.77
N ARG A 101 -18.04 -0.31 -0.88
CA ARG A 101 -17.95 -1.21 0.28
C ARG A 101 -16.58 -1.12 0.95
N THR A 102 -15.50 -1.17 0.18
CA THR A 102 -14.14 -1.10 0.70
C THR A 102 -13.92 0.17 1.53
N VAL A 103 -14.39 1.33 1.06
CA VAL A 103 -14.31 2.59 1.81
C VAL A 103 -15.08 2.48 3.14
N VAL A 104 -16.35 2.07 3.10
CA VAL A 104 -17.18 1.95 4.32
C VAL A 104 -16.55 1.01 5.36
N GLU A 105 -16.03 -0.13 4.91
CA GLU A 105 -15.44 -1.13 5.80
C GLU A 105 -14.14 -0.64 6.45
N LEU A 106 -13.23 -0.04 5.67
CA LEU A 106 -11.95 0.48 6.19
C LEU A 106 -12.12 1.76 7.01
N GLU A 107 -13.05 2.64 6.61
CA GLU A 107 -13.40 3.82 7.40
C GLU A 107 -13.90 3.39 8.79
N ARG A 108 -14.82 2.42 8.85
CA ARG A 108 -15.32 1.88 10.13
C ARG A 108 -14.24 1.19 10.94
N ALA A 109 -13.26 0.54 10.29
CA ALA A 109 -12.11 -0.07 10.95
C ALA A 109 -11.18 0.95 11.63
N GLY A 110 -11.31 2.24 11.31
CA GLY A 110 -10.55 3.33 11.93
C GLY A 110 -9.33 3.79 11.14
N ILE A 111 -9.25 3.43 9.86
CA ILE A 111 -8.17 3.87 8.97
C ILE A 111 -8.25 5.38 8.71
N SER A 112 -7.09 6.02 8.57
CA SER A 112 -6.96 7.47 8.38
C SER A 112 -6.95 7.87 6.90
N ALA A 113 -6.37 7.02 6.06
CA ALA A 113 -6.37 7.19 4.61
C ALA A 113 -6.32 5.84 3.90
N LEU A 114 -6.78 5.76 2.66
CA LEU A 114 -6.62 4.57 1.84
C LEU A 114 -6.17 4.89 0.42
N THR A 115 -5.55 3.91 -0.24
CA THR A 115 -5.25 3.98 -1.67
C THR A 115 -6.19 3.07 -2.45
N ILE A 116 -6.68 3.53 -3.61
CA ILE A 116 -7.34 2.70 -4.62
C ILE A 116 -6.52 2.77 -5.90
N GLU A 117 -6.01 1.62 -6.36
CA GLU A 117 -5.19 1.54 -7.57
C GLU A 117 -5.98 1.18 -8.83
N ASP A 118 -5.41 1.55 -9.98
CA ASP A 118 -5.96 1.30 -11.31
C ASP A 118 -5.42 0.00 -11.95
N THR A 119 -4.77 -0.87 -11.20
CA THR A 119 -4.38 -2.20 -11.67
C THR A 119 -5.62 -3.08 -11.89
N LEU A 120 -5.61 -3.82 -12.99
CA LEU A 120 -6.65 -4.79 -13.32
C LEU A 120 -6.43 -6.07 -12.51
N LEU A 121 -7.15 -6.17 -11.38
CA LEU A 121 -7.07 -7.29 -10.43
C LEU A 121 -8.42 -8.03 -10.30
N PRO A 122 -8.39 -9.36 -9.99
CA PRO A 122 -7.20 -10.21 -9.95
C PRO A 122 -6.64 -10.50 -11.36
N ALA A 123 -5.52 -11.23 -11.44
CA ALA A 123 -4.92 -11.60 -12.72
C ALA A 123 -5.95 -12.22 -13.68
N GLN A 124 -5.94 -11.79 -14.93
CA GLN A 124 -6.89 -12.26 -15.94
C GLN A 124 -6.46 -13.59 -16.56
N PHE A 125 -7.43 -14.45 -16.86
CA PHE A 125 -7.18 -15.70 -17.57
C PHE A 125 -6.49 -15.43 -18.92
N GLY A 126 -5.40 -16.16 -19.19
CA GLY A 126 -4.62 -16.07 -20.43
C GLY A 126 -3.73 -14.82 -20.54
N ARG A 127 -3.60 -14.00 -19.49
CA ARG A 127 -2.73 -12.82 -19.48
C ARG A 127 -1.70 -12.91 -18.36
N LYS A 128 -0.42 -12.90 -18.75
CA LYS A 128 0.73 -12.85 -17.83
C LYS A 128 1.07 -11.41 -17.40
N SER A 129 0.72 -10.42 -18.22
CA SER A 129 1.02 -9.02 -17.95
C SER A 129 0.19 -8.46 -16.80
N THR A 130 0.81 -7.56 -16.03
CA THR A 130 0.09 -6.66 -15.13
C THR A 130 -0.48 -5.54 -15.98
N ASP A 131 -1.79 -5.55 -16.18
CA ASP A 131 -2.50 -4.54 -16.96
C ASP A 131 -3.16 -3.51 -16.04
N LEU A 132 -3.41 -2.30 -16.56
CA LEU A 132 -4.23 -1.30 -15.89
C LEU A 132 -5.65 -1.27 -16.49
N ILE A 133 -6.64 -0.91 -15.67
CA ILE A 133 -7.98 -0.57 -16.16
C ILE A 133 -7.92 0.71 -17.00
N SER A 134 -8.98 0.95 -17.78
CA SER A 134 -9.12 2.22 -18.52
C SER A 134 -9.15 3.41 -17.54
N THR A 135 -8.60 4.56 -17.94
CA THR A 135 -8.60 5.75 -17.08
C THR A 135 -10.02 6.16 -16.69
N ALA A 136 -11.00 6.02 -17.59
CA ALA A 136 -12.40 6.31 -17.30
C ALA A 136 -12.99 5.41 -16.20
N GLU A 137 -12.64 4.12 -16.19
CA GLU A 137 -13.04 3.21 -15.12
C GLU A 137 -12.37 3.60 -13.79
N GLY A 138 -11.08 3.94 -13.81
CA GLY A 138 -10.36 4.45 -12.64
C GLY A 138 -11.01 5.71 -12.06
N VAL A 139 -11.35 6.69 -12.91
CA VAL A 139 -12.09 7.89 -12.50
C VAL A 139 -13.44 7.53 -11.86
N GLY A 140 -14.17 6.58 -12.44
CA GLY A 140 -15.42 6.08 -11.88
C GLY A 140 -15.24 5.47 -10.48
N LYS A 141 -14.19 4.67 -10.28
CA LYS A 141 -13.84 4.09 -8.97
C LYS A 141 -13.48 5.15 -7.94
N ILE A 142 -12.67 6.15 -8.29
CA ILE A 142 -12.32 7.25 -7.37
C ILE A 142 -13.57 8.04 -6.97
N ARG A 143 -14.46 8.36 -7.92
CA ARG A 143 -15.73 9.03 -7.60
C ARG A 143 -16.63 8.19 -6.69
N ALA A 144 -16.69 6.88 -6.91
CA ALA A 144 -17.44 5.98 -6.05
C ALA A 144 -16.84 5.90 -4.63
N ALA A 145 -15.51 5.90 -4.52
CA ALA A 145 -14.83 5.96 -3.23
C ALA A 145 -15.19 7.23 -2.45
N LEU A 146 -15.13 8.39 -3.12
CA LEU A 146 -15.45 9.69 -2.54
C LEU A 146 -16.92 9.79 -2.09
N GLU A 147 -17.85 9.23 -2.88
CA GLU A 147 -19.28 9.16 -2.55
C GLU A 147 -19.56 8.30 -1.31
N ALA A 148 -18.81 7.19 -1.14
CA ALA A 148 -19.02 6.26 -0.05
C ALA A 148 -18.45 6.71 1.30
N ARG A 149 -17.57 7.73 1.30
CA ARG A 149 -16.95 8.29 2.51
C ARG A 149 -18.00 8.96 3.39
N VAL A 150 -17.95 8.70 4.70
CA VAL A 150 -18.84 9.34 5.69
C VAL A 150 -18.13 10.48 6.42
N ASP A 151 -16.95 10.22 6.99
CA ASP A 151 -16.10 11.23 7.64
C ASP A 151 -15.25 11.95 6.59
N PRO A 152 -15.49 13.25 6.30
CA PRO A 152 -14.76 13.98 5.27
C PRO A 152 -13.26 14.11 5.57
N GLU A 153 -12.85 13.90 6.82
CA GLU A 153 -11.45 13.93 7.21
C GLU A 153 -10.66 12.71 6.68
N MET A 154 -11.32 11.58 6.38
CA MET A 154 -10.64 10.42 5.79
C MET A 154 -10.15 10.73 4.38
N SER A 155 -8.86 10.54 4.12
CA SER A 155 -8.27 10.81 2.81
C SER A 155 -8.35 9.61 1.86
N ILE A 156 -8.74 9.87 0.61
CA ILE A 156 -8.76 8.86 -0.45
C ILE A 156 -7.71 9.23 -1.50
N PHE A 157 -6.69 8.37 -1.63
CA PHE A 157 -5.61 8.53 -2.60
C PHE A 157 -5.86 7.65 -3.82
N ALA A 158 -5.77 8.24 -5.02
CA ALA A 158 -5.78 7.46 -6.25
C ALA A 158 -4.36 6.97 -6.55
N ARG A 159 -4.19 5.67 -6.79
CA ARG A 159 -2.89 5.04 -7.03
C ARG A 159 -2.74 4.61 -8.48
N THR A 160 -1.59 4.86 -9.08
CA THR A 160 -1.27 4.38 -10.43
C THR A 160 0.17 3.90 -10.54
N ASN A 161 0.46 3.03 -11.51
CA ASN A 161 1.77 2.43 -11.72
C ASN A 161 2.48 3.03 -12.94
N ALA A 162 3.42 3.95 -12.69
CA ALA A 162 4.18 4.62 -13.73
C ALA A 162 5.28 3.77 -14.37
N ALA A 163 5.58 2.58 -13.83
CA ALA A 163 6.62 1.70 -14.39
C ALA A 163 6.16 0.91 -15.63
N ILE A 164 4.84 0.71 -15.80
CA ILE A 164 4.28 -0.19 -16.82
C ILE A 164 3.55 0.54 -17.96
N ILE A 165 3.53 1.87 -17.91
CA ILE A 165 2.91 2.74 -18.93
C ILE A 165 3.86 3.86 -19.35
N PRO A 166 3.67 4.46 -20.54
CA PRO A 166 4.41 5.65 -20.95
C PRO A 166 4.15 6.84 -20.01
N VAL A 167 5.16 7.70 -19.82
CA VAL A 167 5.08 8.87 -18.92
C VAL A 167 3.88 9.78 -19.23
N GLN A 168 3.53 9.95 -20.51
CA GLN A 168 2.39 10.77 -20.93
C GLN A 168 1.04 10.17 -20.50
N GLU A 169 0.95 8.84 -20.45
CA GLU A 169 -0.23 8.16 -19.94
C GLU A 169 -0.32 8.31 -18.41
N ALA A 170 0.81 8.19 -17.69
CA ALA A 170 0.86 8.43 -16.26
C ALA A 170 0.42 9.86 -15.89
N ILE A 171 0.93 10.87 -16.60
CA ILE A 171 0.51 12.28 -16.45
C ILE A 171 -1.02 12.40 -16.64
N SER A 172 -1.55 11.84 -17.73
CA SER A 172 -2.98 11.92 -18.04
C SER A 172 -3.85 11.26 -16.95
N ARG A 173 -3.44 10.10 -16.44
CA ARG A 173 -4.15 9.39 -15.34
C ARG A 173 -4.14 10.22 -14.05
N VAL A 174 -2.97 10.69 -13.64
CA VAL A 174 -2.79 11.51 -12.44
C VAL A 174 -3.66 12.78 -12.49
N GLN A 175 -3.64 13.51 -13.61
CA GLN A 175 -4.46 14.71 -13.81
C GLN A 175 -5.96 14.39 -13.76
N GLN A 176 -6.39 13.28 -14.38
CA GLN A 176 -7.80 12.87 -14.36
C GLN A 176 -8.25 12.42 -12.97
N TYR A 177 -7.41 11.74 -12.20
CA TYR A 177 -7.74 11.34 -10.82
C TYR A 177 -7.79 12.55 -9.87
N GLN A 178 -6.90 13.52 -10.05
CA GLN A 178 -6.99 14.81 -9.36
C GLN A 178 -8.32 15.52 -9.72
N ALA A 179 -8.65 15.62 -11.02
CA ALA A 179 -9.89 16.24 -11.47
C ALA A 179 -11.15 15.50 -10.99
N ALA A 180 -11.06 14.20 -10.74
CA ALA A 180 -12.12 13.40 -10.14
C ALA A 180 -12.35 13.69 -8.64
N GLY A 181 -11.42 14.39 -8.00
CA GLY A 181 -11.50 14.81 -6.59
C GLY A 181 -10.70 13.97 -5.61
N ALA A 182 -9.72 13.17 -6.08
CA ALA A 182 -8.83 12.45 -5.17
C ALA A 182 -8.13 13.43 -4.20
N ASP A 183 -8.06 13.06 -2.91
CA ASP A 183 -7.42 13.89 -1.88
C ASP A 183 -5.89 13.93 -2.02
N GLY A 184 -5.33 12.97 -2.75
CA GLY A 184 -3.92 12.84 -3.07
C GLY A 184 -3.70 11.78 -4.12
N ILE A 185 -2.47 11.73 -4.65
CA ILE A 185 -2.08 10.77 -5.69
C ILE A 185 -0.94 9.91 -5.18
N THR A 186 -1.09 8.61 -5.32
CA THR A 186 -0.02 7.65 -5.04
C THR A 186 0.60 7.19 -6.35
N ILE A 187 1.93 7.19 -6.42
CA ILE A 187 2.63 6.72 -7.61
C ILE A 187 3.66 5.67 -7.19
N VAL A 188 3.57 4.51 -7.84
CA VAL A 188 4.62 3.49 -7.81
C VAL A 188 5.40 3.52 -9.13
N GLY A 189 6.69 3.22 -9.09
CA GLY A 189 7.50 3.13 -10.30
C GLY A 189 8.13 4.44 -10.80
N ILE A 190 8.18 5.48 -9.97
CA ILE A 190 9.01 6.66 -10.26
C ILE A 190 10.48 6.25 -10.24
N ARG A 191 11.23 6.69 -11.27
CA ARG A 191 12.60 6.24 -11.55
C ARG A 191 13.64 7.15 -10.90
N ASP A 192 13.43 8.45 -11.04
CA ASP A 192 14.33 9.52 -10.61
C ASP A 192 13.52 10.82 -10.48
N PHE A 193 14.20 11.89 -10.05
CA PHE A 193 13.56 13.21 -9.90
C PHE A 193 13.08 13.84 -11.21
N ASP A 194 13.68 13.53 -12.36
CA ASP A 194 13.24 14.07 -13.65
C ASP A 194 11.93 13.40 -14.09
N HIS A 195 11.80 12.10 -13.85
CA HIS A 195 10.56 11.35 -14.04
C HIS A 195 9.46 11.85 -13.10
N LEU A 196 9.81 12.11 -11.83
CA LEU A 196 8.88 12.72 -10.87
C LEU A 196 8.41 14.09 -11.35
N ALA A 197 9.34 14.96 -11.80
CA ALA A 197 9.03 16.32 -12.22
C ALA A 197 8.00 16.34 -13.36
N GLN A 198 8.19 15.46 -14.36
CA GLN A 198 7.26 15.32 -15.47
C GLN A 198 5.86 14.90 -15.02
N ILE A 199 5.76 13.90 -14.12
CA ILE A 199 4.46 13.36 -13.69
C ILE A 199 3.76 14.30 -12.70
N SER A 200 4.51 15.01 -11.85
CA SER A 200 3.98 15.95 -10.86
C SER A 200 3.57 17.30 -11.46
N GLU A 201 3.88 17.56 -12.75
CA GLU A 201 3.56 18.84 -13.38
C GLU A 201 2.03 19.09 -13.40
N GLY A 202 1.60 20.19 -12.78
CA GLY A 202 0.19 20.57 -12.66
C GLY A 202 -0.59 19.78 -11.59
N VAL A 203 0.07 18.94 -10.80
CA VAL A 203 -0.53 18.26 -9.64
C VAL A 203 -0.45 19.17 -8.42
N THR A 204 -1.60 19.47 -7.84
CA THR A 204 -1.75 20.38 -6.69
C THR A 204 -2.15 19.65 -5.42
N VAL A 205 -2.68 18.43 -5.53
CA VAL A 205 -2.95 17.56 -4.38
C VAL A 205 -1.66 16.88 -3.89
N PRO A 206 -1.57 16.53 -2.60
CA PRO A 206 -0.43 15.80 -2.03
C PRO A 206 -0.06 14.53 -2.81
N LEU A 207 1.26 14.33 -3.02
CA LEU A 207 1.78 13.10 -3.60
C LEU A 207 2.25 12.13 -2.51
N MET A 208 1.99 10.84 -2.74
CA MET A 208 2.59 9.72 -2.01
C MET A 208 3.41 8.88 -2.99
N LEU A 209 4.64 8.52 -2.62
CA LEU A 209 5.50 7.66 -3.44
C LEU A 209 5.74 6.30 -2.79
N VAL A 210 5.53 5.23 -3.55
CA VAL A 210 6.01 3.89 -3.19
C VAL A 210 7.33 3.66 -3.94
N THR A 211 8.45 3.80 -3.22
CA THR A 211 9.79 3.87 -3.82
C THR A 211 10.57 2.57 -3.72
N TYR A 212 10.18 1.64 -2.83
CA TYR A 212 10.93 0.42 -2.53
C TYR A 212 12.43 0.65 -2.27
N GLY A 213 12.77 1.80 -1.67
CA GLY A 213 14.15 2.18 -1.36
C GLY A 213 14.96 2.66 -2.56
N ASN A 214 14.31 3.15 -3.63
CA ASN A 214 14.98 3.70 -4.80
C ASN A 214 16.03 4.77 -4.39
N PRO A 215 17.33 4.54 -4.65
CA PRO A 215 18.39 5.45 -4.24
C PRO A 215 18.38 6.77 -5.01
N GLU A 216 17.72 6.87 -6.17
CA GLU A 216 17.62 8.10 -6.95
C GLU A 216 16.59 9.10 -6.37
N LEU A 217 15.83 8.70 -5.35
CA LEU A 217 14.78 9.49 -4.70
C LEU A 217 15.03 9.67 -3.20
N HIS A 218 16.27 10.01 -2.82
CA HIS A 218 16.72 10.06 -1.41
C HIS A 218 16.68 11.46 -0.77
N ASP A 219 16.40 12.52 -1.53
CA ASP A 219 16.36 13.90 -1.01
C ASP A 219 14.94 14.29 -0.58
N ASN A 220 14.69 14.22 0.74
CA ASN A 220 13.40 14.56 1.33
C ASN A 220 12.97 16.02 1.12
N ALA A 221 13.91 16.96 1.08
CA ALA A 221 13.59 18.37 0.86
C ALA A 221 13.12 18.58 -0.57
N ARG A 222 13.86 18.01 -1.54
CA ARG A 222 13.47 18.05 -2.96
C ARG A 222 12.14 17.32 -3.22
N LEU A 223 11.92 16.16 -2.57
CA LEU A 223 10.63 15.47 -2.62
C LEU A 223 9.48 16.38 -2.12
N ALA A 224 9.68 17.05 -0.99
CA ALA A 224 8.68 17.95 -0.42
C ALA A 224 8.39 19.18 -1.29
N GLU A 225 9.42 19.78 -1.90
CA GLU A 225 9.31 20.87 -2.87
C GLU A 225 8.47 20.47 -4.09
N MET A 226 8.53 19.20 -4.49
CA MET A 226 7.77 18.64 -5.62
C MET A 226 6.37 18.13 -5.22
N GLY A 227 5.88 18.46 -4.02
CA GLY A 227 4.53 18.10 -3.58
C GLY A 227 4.42 16.72 -2.92
N VAL A 228 5.51 15.98 -2.76
CA VAL A 228 5.51 14.69 -2.03
C VAL A 228 5.38 14.93 -0.54
N ARG A 229 4.46 14.21 0.09
CA ARG A 229 4.18 14.29 1.53
C ARG A 229 4.39 12.99 2.25
N VAL A 230 4.30 11.87 1.54
CA VAL A 230 4.46 10.53 2.13
C VAL A 230 5.36 9.68 1.22
N CYS A 231 6.31 8.98 1.83
CA CYS A 231 7.14 7.98 1.19
C CYS A 231 6.97 6.61 1.85
N VAL A 232 6.83 5.58 1.02
CA VAL A 232 6.73 4.18 1.40
C VAL A 232 7.93 3.43 0.85
N HIS A 233 8.80 2.97 1.74
CA HIS A 233 10.01 2.22 1.38
C HIS A 233 9.81 0.69 1.37
N GLY A 234 8.66 0.20 1.82
CA GLY A 234 8.32 -1.22 1.84
C GLY A 234 8.18 -1.77 3.26
N HIS A 235 8.29 -3.10 3.37
CA HIS A 235 7.85 -3.84 4.57
C HIS A 235 8.97 -4.66 5.22
N ALA A 236 10.21 -4.16 5.18
CA ALA A 236 11.37 -4.85 5.75
C ALA A 236 11.19 -5.24 7.23
N ALA A 237 10.46 -4.44 8.01
CA ALA A 237 10.13 -4.75 9.41
C ALA A 237 9.34 -6.07 9.55
N TYR A 238 8.45 -6.39 8.62
CA TYR A 238 7.72 -7.66 8.62
C TYR A 238 8.65 -8.83 8.28
N PHE A 239 9.46 -8.69 7.23
CA PHE A 239 10.41 -9.74 6.82
C PHE A 239 11.42 -10.05 7.94
N ALA A 240 11.87 -9.03 8.66
CA ALA A 240 12.73 -9.20 9.84
C ALA A 240 12.06 -10.05 10.94
N ALA A 241 10.76 -9.86 11.19
CA ALA A 241 10.00 -10.65 12.15
C ALA A 241 9.89 -12.13 11.72
N ILE A 242 9.67 -12.39 10.43
CA ILE A 242 9.67 -13.76 9.87
C ILE A 242 11.04 -14.41 10.09
N LYS A 243 12.12 -13.70 9.75
CA LYS A 243 13.49 -14.21 9.94
C LYS A 243 13.81 -14.52 11.39
N ALA A 244 13.48 -13.63 12.32
CA ALA A 244 13.71 -13.85 13.74
C ALA A 244 12.94 -15.08 14.25
N THR A 245 11.68 -15.26 13.81
CA THR A 245 10.87 -16.43 14.17
C THR A 245 11.51 -17.72 13.65
N TYR A 246 11.93 -17.74 12.38
CA TYR A 246 12.61 -18.89 11.78
C TYR A 246 13.91 -19.24 12.51
N ASP A 247 14.79 -18.25 12.73
CA ASP A 247 16.10 -18.49 13.36
C ASP A 247 15.92 -19.07 14.77
N CYS A 248 14.95 -18.55 15.55
CA CYS A 248 14.61 -19.04 16.88
C CYS A 248 14.08 -20.48 16.86
N LEU A 249 13.13 -20.80 15.98
CA LEU A 249 12.58 -22.16 15.85
C LEU A 249 13.64 -23.16 15.35
N ARG A 250 14.50 -22.75 14.43
CA ARG A 250 15.61 -23.57 13.92
C ARG A 250 16.58 -23.93 15.05
N GLU A 251 16.93 -22.95 15.89
CA GLU A 251 17.79 -23.16 17.05
C GLU A 251 17.13 -24.08 18.09
N GLN A 252 15.86 -23.84 18.44
CA GLN A 252 15.10 -24.71 19.34
C GLN A 252 14.98 -26.15 18.82
N ARG A 253 14.91 -26.31 17.49
CA ARG A 253 14.88 -27.62 16.83
C ARG A 253 16.26 -28.28 16.71
N GLN A 254 17.32 -27.61 17.17
CA GLN A 254 18.72 -28.09 17.12
C GLN A 254 19.20 -28.40 15.69
N ILE A 255 18.70 -27.66 14.69
CA ILE A 255 19.21 -27.75 13.33
C ILE A 255 20.50 -26.93 13.27
N LEU A 256 21.61 -27.59 13.62
CA LEU A 256 22.96 -27.00 13.65
C LEU A 256 23.69 -27.30 12.34
N GLY A 257 24.43 -26.31 11.81
CA GLY A 257 25.34 -26.50 10.68
C GLY A 257 24.77 -26.23 9.27
N SER A 258 23.47 -25.96 9.12
CA SER A 258 22.95 -25.33 7.91
C SER A 258 22.85 -23.82 8.17
N GLU A 259 23.87 -23.06 7.76
CA GLU A 259 23.69 -21.63 7.56
C GLU A 259 22.59 -21.48 6.50
N SER A 260 21.36 -21.16 6.94
CA SER A 260 20.37 -20.63 6.01
C SER A 260 20.93 -19.29 5.56
N SER A 261 21.51 -19.26 4.37
CA SER A 261 22.07 -18.07 3.72
C SER A 261 20.99 -17.10 3.25
N MET A 262 19.72 -17.45 3.47
CA MET A 262 18.59 -16.68 3.00
C MET A 262 18.44 -15.39 3.81
N SER A 263 18.36 -14.30 3.08
CA SER A 263 17.92 -13.01 3.61
C SER A 263 16.48 -13.11 4.15
N ALA A 264 16.09 -12.11 4.94
CA ALA A 264 14.73 -12.03 5.47
C ALA A 264 13.65 -12.03 4.37
N THR A 265 13.92 -11.35 3.25
CA THR A 265 13.03 -11.28 2.10
C THR A 265 12.92 -12.62 1.38
N GLU A 266 14.06 -13.26 1.06
CA GLU A 266 14.07 -14.57 0.40
C GLU A 266 13.35 -15.62 1.26
N LEU A 267 13.60 -15.60 2.57
CA LEU A 267 12.96 -16.51 3.50
C LEU A 267 11.43 -16.33 3.52
N THR A 268 10.98 -15.08 3.58
CA THR A 268 9.55 -14.76 3.52
C THR A 268 8.94 -15.24 2.20
N HIS A 269 9.61 -14.97 1.07
CA HIS A 269 9.19 -15.41 -0.26
C HIS A 269 9.11 -16.93 -0.36
N THR A 270 10.09 -17.68 0.15
CA THR A 270 10.04 -19.15 0.13
C THR A 270 8.85 -19.70 0.89
N TYR A 271 8.48 -19.09 2.01
CA TYR A 271 7.33 -19.56 2.79
C TYR A 271 5.97 -19.17 2.22
N THR A 272 5.93 -18.42 1.12
CA THR A 272 4.67 -18.24 0.36
C THR A 272 4.39 -19.36 -0.64
N GLN A 273 5.31 -20.33 -0.78
CA GLN A 273 5.23 -21.41 -1.76
C GLN A 273 4.95 -20.91 -3.19
N PRO A 274 5.74 -19.94 -3.69
CA PRO A 274 5.45 -19.24 -4.95
C PRO A 274 5.46 -20.18 -6.16
N GLU A 275 6.28 -21.24 -6.14
CA GLU A 275 6.35 -22.24 -7.20
C GLU A 275 5.01 -22.98 -7.39
N ASP A 276 4.31 -23.29 -6.29
CA ASP A 276 3.00 -23.97 -6.32
C ASP A 276 1.96 -23.05 -6.99
N TYR A 277 1.94 -21.76 -6.62
CA TYR A 277 1.05 -20.79 -7.24
C TYR A 277 1.35 -20.57 -8.73
N VAL A 278 2.63 -20.55 -9.12
CA VAL A 278 3.04 -20.49 -10.53
C VAL A 278 2.57 -21.71 -11.29
N GLU A 279 2.69 -22.91 -10.72
CA GLU A 279 2.18 -24.13 -11.35
C GLU A 279 0.65 -24.09 -11.51
N TRP A 280 -0.08 -23.65 -10.50
CA TRP A 280 -1.54 -23.49 -10.57
C TRP A 280 -1.95 -22.45 -11.61
N ALA A 281 -1.27 -21.31 -11.69
CA ALA A 281 -1.53 -20.30 -12.70
C ALA A 281 -1.27 -20.85 -14.12
N ARG A 282 -0.18 -21.60 -14.33
CA ARG A 282 0.10 -22.26 -15.60
C ARG A 282 -1.01 -23.26 -15.97
N LYS A 283 -1.41 -24.10 -15.01
CA LYS A 283 -2.40 -25.19 -15.22
C LYS A 283 -3.83 -24.70 -15.41
N PHE A 284 -4.24 -23.69 -14.66
CA PHE A 284 -5.65 -23.27 -14.57
C PHE A 284 -5.94 -21.88 -15.12
N MET A 285 -4.92 -21.05 -15.35
CA MET A 285 -5.07 -19.70 -15.92
C MET A 285 -4.46 -19.55 -17.31
N ASN A 286 -3.87 -20.62 -17.88
CA ASN A 286 -3.22 -20.60 -19.19
C ASN A 286 -2.17 -19.48 -19.33
N VAL A 287 -1.47 -19.20 -18.24
CA VAL A 287 -0.34 -18.27 -18.19
C VAL A 287 0.88 -19.06 -18.65
N ASN A 288 1.14 -19.08 -19.95
CA ASN A 288 2.36 -19.67 -20.51
C ASN A 288 3.51 -18.66 -20.42
N GLU A 289 4.73 -19.16 -20.24
CA GLU A 289 5.91 -18.32 -20.01
C GLU A 289 6.31 -17.44 -21.19
#